data_AF-A0A7X7IDP9-F1
#
_entry.id   AF-A0A7X7IDP9-F1
#
_cell.length_a   1.000
_cell.length_b   1.000
_cell.length_c   1.000
_cell.angle_alpha   90.00
_cell.angle_beta   90.00
_cell.angle_gamma   90.00
#
_symmetry.space_group_name_H-M   'P 1'
#
loop_
_entity.id
_entity.type
_entity.pdbx_description
1 polymer ?
#
loop_
_entity_poly.entity_id
_entity_poly.type
_entity_poly.pdbx_seq_one_letter_code
_entity_poly.pdbx_strand_id
1 'polypeptide(L)'
;MRQTQEISVVRLLLLIFVPTTLVTGTYVILGMVQTTVPSLLLLYLCATVILFPLEIGIILHASKQEYGKSSLRSAVSGQANLPWWKILLFGSLLFGFAGLMSLTVIASPIITCRYFPHAIA
;
A
#
# COMPACT_ATOMS: atom_id res chain seq x y z
N MET A 1 -13.24 32.58 -3.16
CA MET A 1 -14.45 31.76 -2.92
C MET A 1 -14.03 30.30 -2.93
N ARG A 2 -14.05 29.63 -1.77
CA ARG A 2 -13.70 28.20 -1.63
C ARG A 2 -14.88 27.36 -2.11
N GLN A 3 -14.73 26.63 -3.22
CA GLN A 3 -15.65 25.57 -3.59
C GLN A 3 -15.21 24.32 -2.83
N THR A 4 -15.83 24.07 -1.68
CA THR A 4 -15.77 22.75 -1.06
C THR A 4 -16.59 21.83 -1.96
N GLN A 5 -15.96 21.15 -2.91
CA GLN A 5 -16.59 20.01 -3.60
C GLN A 5 -17.03 19.05 -2.49
N GLU A 6 -18.34 18.98 -2.21
CA GLU A 6 -18.89 17.89 -1.41
C GLU A 6 -18.59 16.60 -2.17
N ILE A 7 -17.51 15.95 -1.79
CA ILE A 7 -17.19 14.62 -2.25
C ILE A 7 -18.30 13.74 -1.68
N SER A 8 -19.31 13.45 -2.51
CA SER A 8 -20.42 12.59 -2.12
C SER A 8 -19.86 11.34 -1.46
N VAL A 9 -20.37 11.01 -0.28
CA VAL A 9 -19.93 9.85 0.51
C VAL A 9 -19.90 8.59 -0.37
N VAL A 10 -20.86 8.46 -1.28
CA VAL A 10 -20.94 7.36 -2.26
C VAL A 10 -19.73 7.31 -3.19
N ARG A 11 -19.28 8.47 -3.69
CA ARG A 11 -18.11 8.58 -4.57
C ARG A 11 -16.83 8.23 -3.82
N LEU A 12 -16.69 8.70 -2.57
CA LEU A 12 -15.57 8.34 -1.71
C LEU A 12 -15.55 6.83 -1.41
N LEU A 13 -16.71 6.26 -1.12
CA LEU A 13 -16.87 4.83 -0.85
C LEU A 13 -16.45 4.00 -2.06
N LEU A 14 -16.90 4.35 -3.26
CA LEU A 14 -16.49 3.71 -4.52
C LEU A 14 -14.98 3.81 -4.74
N LEU A 15 -14.40 4.98 -4.46
CA LEU A 15 -12.98 5.25 -4.64
C LEU A 15 -12.09 4.36 -3.76
N ILE A 16 -12.58 3.99 -2.57
CA ILE A 16 -11.90 3.09 -1.63
C ILE A 16 -12.25 1.63 -1.96
N PHE A 17 -13.51 1.32 -2.26
CA PHE A 17 -13.95 -0.05 -2.53
C PHE A 17 -13.33 -0.64 -3.81
N VAL A 18 -13.17 0.16 -4.87
CA VAL A 18 -12.59 -0.31 -6.14
C VAL A 18 -11.17 -0.87 -5.94
N PRO A 19 -10.20 -0.12 -5.39
CA PRO A 19 -8.87 -0.66 -5.12
C PRO A 19 -8.89 -1.86 -4.16
N THR A 20 -9.68 -1.79 -3.08
CA THR A 20 -9.70 -2.85 -2.08
C THR A 20 -10.26 -4.15 -2.66
N THR A 21 -11.30 -4.06 -3.48
CA THR A 21 -11.87 -5.23 -4.19
C THR A 21 -10.87 -5.79 -5.18
N LEU A 22 -10.17 -4.93 -5.92
CA LEU A 22 -9.15 -5.35 -6.89
C LEU A 22 -7.99 -6.09 -6.19
N VAL A 23 -7.46 -5.53 -5.10
CA VAL A 23 -6.41 -6.16 -4.27
C VAL A 23 -6.87 -7.50 -3.73
N THR A 24 -8.09 -7.56 -3.18
CA THR A 24 -8.65 -8.79 -2.62
C THR A 24 -8.83 -9.87 -3.69
N GLY A 25 -9.33 -9.51 -4.86
CA GLY A 25 -9.46 -10.42 -6.00
C GLY A 25 -8.11 -10.97 -6.45
N THR A 26 -7.11 -10.11 -6.62
CA THR A 26 -5.76 -10.56 -6.97
C THR A 26 -5.12 -11.43 -5.89
N TYR A 27 -5.33 -11.09 -4.61
CA TYR A 27 -4.83 -11.86 -3.47
C TYR A 27 -5.43 -13.27 -3.45
N VAL A 28 -6.74 -13.42 -3.67
CA VAL A 28 -7.40 -14.73 -3.70
C VAL A 28 -6.86 -15.58 -4.85
N ILE A 29 -6.74 -15.01 -6.05
CA ILE A 29 -6.22 -15.75 -7.22
C ILE A 29 -4.77 -16.19 -6.99
N LEU A 30 -3.92 -15.29 -6.50
CA LEU A 30 -2.51 -15.60 -6.21
C LEU A 30 -2.37 -16.60 -5.05
N GLY A 31 -3.21 -16.49 -4.01
CA GLY A 31 -3.20 -17.42 -2.88
C GLY A 31 -3.62 -18.84 -3.26
N MET A 32 -4.47 -18.99 -4.28
CA MET A 32 -4.84 -20.30 -4.84
C MET A 32 -3.70 -20.94 -5.66
N VAL A 33 -2.84 -20.12 -6.29
CA VAL A 33 -1.72 -20.59 -7.14
C VAL A 33 -0.42 -20.75 -6.33
N GLN A 34 -0.20 -19.93 -5.32
CA GLN A 34 1.05 -19.86 -4.55
C GLN A 34 0.78 -20.04 -3.04
N THR A 35 0.98 -21.27 -2.55
CA THR A 35 0.84 -21.63 -1.12
C THR A 35 2.15 -21.50 -0.33
N THR A 36 3.27 -21.23 -0.99
CA THR A 36 4.60 -21.12 -0.37
C THR A 36 4.82 -19.79 0.36
N VAL A 37 4.12 -18.74 -0.05
CA VAL A 37 4.31 -17.37 0.48
C VAL A 37 3.34 -17.16 1.64
N PRO A 38 3.78 -16.59 2.79
CA PRO A 38 2.87 -16.23 3.87
C PRO A 38 1.75 -15.33 3.37
N SER A 39 0.51 -15.62 3.77
CA SER A 39 -0.69 -14.89 3.34
C SER A 39 -0.58 -13.38 3.60
N LEU A 40 -0.05 -12.99 4.76
CA LEU A 40 0.21 -11.59 5.12
C LEU A 40 1.19 -10.90 4.17
N LEU A 41 2.27 -11.60 3.77
CA LEU A 41 3.28 -11.06 2.86
C LEU A 41 2.70 -10.88 1.44
N LEU A 42 1.93 -11.87 0.97
CA LEU A 42 1.27 -11.84 -0.33
C LEU A 42 0.25 -10.69 -0.41
N LEU A 43 -0.53 -10.49 0.65
CA LEU A 43 -1.48 -9.38 0.76
C LEU A 43 -0.78 -8.03 0.74
N TYR A 44 0.32 -7.89 1.50
CA TYR A 44 1.11 -6.66 1.53
C TYR A 44 1.68 -6.34 0.14
N LEU A 45 2.24 -7.33 -0.55
CA LEU A 45 2.78 -7.14 -1.90
C LEU A 45 1.68 -6.69 -2.89
N CYS A 46 0.52 -7.34 -2.86
CA CYS A 46 -0.62 -6.94 -3.69
C CYS A 46 -1.08 -5.51 -3.38
N ALA A 47 -1.18 -5.15 -2.10
CA ALA A 47 -1.55 -3.81 -1.68
C ALA A 47 -0.52 -2.78 -2.19
N THR A 48 0.77 -2.99 -1.97
CA THR A 48 1.80 -2.04 -2.45
C THR A 48 1.83 -1.92 -3.98
N VAL A 49 1.59 -2.99 -4.73
CA VAL A 49 1.64 -2.96 -6.20
C VAL A 49 0.36 -2.38 -6.81
N ILE A 50 -0.80 -2.54 -6.17
CA ILE A 50 -2.10 -2.17 -6.75
C ILE A 50 -2.70 -0.96 -6.04
N LEU A 51 -2.83 -1.02 -4.70
CA LEU A 51 -3.47 0.04 -3.91
C LEU A 51 -2.68 1.35 -4.00
N PHE A 52 -1.35 1.28 -3.82
CA PHE A 52 -0.49 2.46 -3.79
C PHE A 52 -0.51 3.27 -5.10
N PRO A 53 -0.26 2.70 -6.30
CA PRO A 53 -0.34 3.48 -7.53
C PRO A 53 -1.78 3.91 -7.87
N LEU A 54 -2.80 3.14 -7.48
CA LEU A 54 -4.18 3.53 -7.72
C LEU A 54 -4.55 4.77 -6.88
N GLU A 55 -4.22 4.78 -5.58
CA GLU A 55 -4.45 5.93 -4.71
C GLU A 55 -3.72 7.19 -5.20
N ILE A 56 -2.43 7.06 -5.55
CA ILE A 56 -1.66 8.17 -6.10
C ILE A 56 -2.24 8.64 -7.44
N GLY A 57 -2.67 7.72 -8.30
CA GLY A 57 -3.31 8.03 -9.58
C GLY A 57 -4.63 8.79 -9.41
N ILE A 58 -5.45 8.38 -8.45
CA ILE A 58 -6.70 9.05 -8.10
C ILE A 58 -6.45 10.48 -7.60
N ILE A 59 -5.49 10.65 -6.68
CA ILE A 59 -5.12 11.97 -6.14
C ILE A 59 -4.60 12.87 -7.26
N LEU A 60 -3.77 12.34 -8.16
CA LEU A 60 -3.21 13.08 -9.28
C LEU A 60 -4.30 13.44 -10.32
N HIS A 61 -5.26 12.56 -10.54
CA HIS A 61 -6.40 12.79 -11.42
C HIS A 61 -7.35 13.86 -10.86
N ALA A 62 -7.64 13.82 -9.55
CA ALA A 62 -8.39 14.85 -8.86
C ALA A 62 -7.66 16.21 -8.92
N SER A 63 -6.35 16.21 -8.67
CA SER A 63 -5.51 17.41 -8.77
C SER A 63 -5.50 18.02 -10.18
N LYS A 64 -5.52 17.18 -11.24
CA LYS A 64 -5.59 17.65 -12.62
C LYS A 64 -6.91 18.38 -12.90
N GLN A 65 -8.02 17.88 -12.35
CA GLN A 65 -9.34 18.48 -12.56
C GLN A 65 -9.49 19.83 -11.84
N GLU A 66 -8.92 19.98 -10.64
CA GLU A 66 -9.03 21.25 -9.90
C GLU A 66 -7.99 22.31 -10.30
N TYR A 67 -6.75 21.90 -10.60
CA TYR A 67 -5.64 22.85 -10.85
C TYR A 67 -5.19 22.91 -12.32
N GLY A 68 -5.81 22.12 -13.21
CA GLY A 68 -5.50 22.09 -14.65
C GLY A 68 -4.14 21.48 -15.02
N LYS A 69 -3.30 21.10 -14.04
CA LYS A 69 -2.00 20.47 -14.23
C LYS A 69 -1.87 19.21 -13.38
N SER A 70 -1.49 18.09 -14.01
CA SER A 70 -1.07 16.88 -13.30
C SER A 70 0.31 17.11 -12.69
N SER A 71 0.35 17.67 -11.49
CA SER A 71 1.59 17.83 -10.76
C SER A 71 1.37 17.43 -9.30
N LEU A 72 2.09 16.39 -8.86
CA LEU A 72 2.17 16.03 -7.44
C LEU A 72 2.60 17.23 -6.59
N ARG A 73 3.41 18.13 -7.16
CA ARG A 73 3.80 19.39 -6.53
C ARG A 73 2.62 20.32 -6.30
N SER A 74 1.60 20.32 -7.16
CA SER A 74 0.40 21.15 -6.96
C SER A 74 -0.48 20.60 -5.85
N ALA A 75 -0.69 19.27 -5.81
CA ALA A 75 -1.40 18.59 -4.73
C ALA A 75 -0.69 18.72 -3.37
N VAL A 76 0.65 18.74 -3.37
CA VAL A 76 1.49 18.86 -2.17
C VAL A 76 1.81 20.33 -1.81
N SER A 77 1.73 21.28 -2.73
CA SER A 77 2.05 22.71 -2.47
C SER A 77 1.10 23.40 -1.50
N GLY A 78 -0.11 22.85 -1.31
CA GLY A 78 -1.03 23.28 -0.25
C GLY A 78 -0.70 22.67 1.13
N GLN A 79 0.22 21.72 1.18
CA GLN A 79 0.67 21.07 2.40
C GLN A 79 1.97 21.72 2.86
N ALA A 80 1.98 22.28 4.08
CA ALA A 80 3.19 22.82 4.70
C ALA A 80 4.32 21.78 4.66
N ASN A 81 5.55 22.21 4.35
CA ASN A 81 6.74 21.35 4.29
C ASN A 81 6.72 20.35 5.45
N LEU A 82 6.71 19.05 5.15
CA LEU A 82 6.74 18.03 6.18
C LEU A 82 8.02 18.22 7.00
N PRO A 83 7.92 18.47 8.33
CA PRO A 83 9.11 18.62 9.15
C PRO A 83 9.93 17.34 9.07
N TRP A 84 11.25 17.47 9.03
CA TRP A 84 12.20 16.35 8.90
C TRP A 84 11.96 15.23 9.92
N TRP A 85 11.46 15.59 11.11
CA TRP A 85 11.00 14.65 12.13
C TRP A 85 9.90 13.68 11.69
N LYS A 86 8.92 14.14 10.89
CA LYS A 86 7.88 13.27 10.34
C LYS A 86 8.45 12.30 9.32
N ILE A 87 9.39 12.76 8.49
CA ILE A 87 10.07 11.90 7.51
C ILE A 87 10.85 10.79 8.22
N LEU A 88 11.57 11.14 9.29
CA LEU A 88 12.28 10.15 10.12
C LEU A 88 11.31 9.18 10.81
N LEU A 89 10.19 9.68 11.34
CA LEU A 89 9.15 8.85 11.95
C LEU A 89 8.56 7.86 10.94
N PHE A 90 8.14 8.31 9.76
CA PHE A 90 7.62 7.44 8.71
C PHE A 90 8.67 6.44 8.20
N GLY A 91 9.92 6.87 8.04
CA GLY A 91 11.02 6.00 7.64
C GLY A 91 11.31 4.91 8.67
N SER A 92 11.36 5.26 9.96
CA SER A 92 11.54 4.30 11.05
C SER A 92 10.36 3.33 11.15
N LEU A 93 9.13 3.81 10.98
CA LEU A 93 7.93 2.97 10.99
C LEU A 93 7.93 1.98 9.82
N LEU A 94 8.26 2.43 8.60
CA LEU A 94 8.42 1.55 7.44
C LEU A 94 9.54 0.54 7.64
N PHE A 95 10.65 0.96 8.23
CA PHE A 95 11.77 0.08 8.53
C PHE A 95 11.40 -1.01 9.54
N GLY A 96 10.70 -0.63 10.62
CA GLY A 96 10.18 -1.58 11.60
C GLY A 96 9.18 -2.56 10.99
N PHE A 97 8.29 -2.06 10.12
CA PHE A 97 7.32 -2.88 9.40
C PHE A 97 8.01 -3.85 8.43
N ALA A 98 9.03 -3.40 7.69
CA ALA A 98 9.84 -4.25 6.83
C ALA A 98 10.60 -5.32 7.62
N GLY A 99 11.12 -4.96 8.81
CA GLY A 99 11.73 -5.91 9.74
C GLY A 99 10.75 -6.98 10.21
N LEU A 100 9.53 -6.58 10.59
CA LEU A 100 8.48 -7.50 11.01
C LEU A 100 8.08 -8.45 9.86
N MET A 101 7.91 -7.92 8.64
CA MET A 101 7.65 -8.74 7.46
C MET A 101 8.78 -9.74 7.20
N SER A 102 10.05 -9.33 7.36
CA SER A 102 11.20 -10.23 7.24
C SER A 102 11.16 -11.38 8.27
N LEU A 103 10.76 -11.09 9.51
CA LEU A 103 10.57 -12.12 10.55
C LEU A 103 9.48 -13.11 10.18
N THR A 104 8.38 -12.68 9.54
CA THR A 104 7.31 -13.61 9.12
C THR A 104 7.76 -14.59 8.02
N VAL A 105 8.73 -14.19 7.19
CA VAL A 105 9.30 -15.07 6.16
C VAL A 105 10.19 -16.14 6.80
N ILE A 106 11.01 -15.75 7.78
CA ILE A 106 11.97 -16.64 8.46
C ILE A 106 11.26 -17.55 9.49
N ALA A 107 10.29 -17.00 10.22
CA ALA A 107 9.54 -17.73 11.25
C ALA A 107 8.46 -18.67 10.67
N SER A 108 8.25 -18.69 9.35
CA SER A 108 7.31 -19.62 8.72
C SER A 108 7.90 -21.05 8.73
N PRO A 109 7.33 -21.99 9.51
CA PRO A 109 7.88 -23.34 9.65
C PRO A 109 7.90 -24.12 8.32
N ILE A 110 7.04 -23.73 7.36
CA ILE A 110 6.94 -24.33 6.03
C ILE A 110 8.15 -23.99 5.14
N ILE A 111 8.72 -22.78 5.27
CA ILE A 111 9.88 -22.33 4.49
C ILE A 111 11.16 -22.88 5.10
N THR A 112 11.29 -22.86 6.42
CA THR A 112 12.44 -23.40 7.16
C THR A 112 12.61 -24.92 6.94
N CYS A 113 11.53 -25.71 7.01
CA CYS A 113 11.61 -27.15 6.74
C CYS A 113 11.94 -27.49 5.28
N ARG A 114 11.65 -26.60 4.31
CA ARG A 114 11.84 -26.90 2.87
C ARG A 114 13.15 -26.36 2.30
N TYR A 115 13.68 -25.26 2.83
CA TYR A 115 14.93 -24.63 2.37
C TYR A 115 16.13 -24.85 3.29
N PHE A 116 15.94 -25.17 4.57
CA PHE A 116 17.03 -25.34 5.54
C PHE A 116 16.86 -26.59 6.43
N PRO A 117 16.90 -27.81 5.84
CA PRO A 117 16.69 -29.06 6.60
C PRO A 117 17.80 -29.38 7.60
N HIS A 118 18.98 -28.72 7.50
CA HIS A 118 20.15 -29.02 8.34
C HIS A 118 20.25 -28.18 9.63
N ALA A 119 19.35 -27.24 9.90
CA ALA A 119 19.34 -26.46 11.15
C ALA A 119 18.57 -27.14 12.29
N ILE A 120 18.05 -28.35 12.07
CA ILE A 120 17.21 -29.10 13.00
C ILE A 120 17.87 -30.44 13.43
N ALA A 121 19.14 -30.65 13.08
CA ALA A 121 19.94 -31.81 13.48
C ALA A 121 20.81 -31.47 14.70
#